data_AF-A0A919HWQ3-F1
#
_entry.id   AF-A0A919HWQ3-F1
#
_cell.length_a   1.000
_cell.length_b   1.000
_cell.length_c   1.000
_cell.angle_alpha   90.00
_cell.angle_beta   90.00
_cell.angle_gamma   90.00
#
_symmetry.space_group_name_H-M   'P 1'
#
loop_
_entity.id
_entity.type
_entity.pdbx_description
1 polymer ?
#
loop_
_entity_poly.entity_id
_entity_poly.type
_entity_poly.pdbx_seq_one_letter_code
_entity_poly.pdbx_strand_id
1 'polypeptide(L)'
;MSDVLINPARVRRVKPLSAEEVVSAVERALLTEVRLTPKPGLVDIRNAGAHWDMDLASFEASTAVVAPWMEKFFIMGHDTAAVAPEQVLMMLRPVGMACENDMLEATGGVNTHRGAIFAFGLLSAAAGRLVSKGEPIEQHRLCDQVARFCRGMVMQELSSAGGERLSKGEAHFLRYGLSGARGEAESGFLTVRTRAMPVFTRMMEETGDSNLALLQTLLHLMAWNDDTNRSRAAGLPG
;
A
#
# COMPACT_ATOMS: atom_id res chain seq x y z
N MET A 1 37.61 -1.83 50.01
CA MET A 1 36.36 -1.21 49.51
C MET A 1 36.54 -1.04 48.03
N SER A 2 36.03 -1.99 47.27
CA SER A 2 36.29 -2.14 45.83
C SER A 2 35.31 -1.27 45.06
N ASP A 3 35.81 -0.28 44.34
CA ASP A 3 34.99 0.58 43.49
C ASP A 3 34.42 -0.21 42.32
N VAL A 4 33.09 -0.37 42.33
CA VAL A 4 32.32 -0.95 41.24
C VAL A 4 32.21 0.11 40.13
N LEU A 5 32.98 -0.07 39.07
CA LEU A 5 32.84 0.66 37.82
C LEU A 5 31.49 0.34 37.18
N ILE A 6 30.52 1.24 37.32
CA ILE A 6 29.26 1.20 36.58
C ILE A 6 29.58 1.55 35.12
N ASN A 7 29.57 0.54 34.26
CA ASN A 7 29.70 0.70 32.81
C ASN A 7 28.38 1.25 32.26
N PRO A 8 28.31 2.48 31.72
CA PRO A 8 27.09 2.99 31.13
C PRO A 8 26.74 2.14 29.90
N ALA A 9 25.56 1.54 29.92
CA ALA A 9 25.02 0.75 28.82
C ALA A 9 25.19 1.52 27.50
N ARG A 10 25.92 0.91 26.54
CA ARG A 10 26.02 1.42 25.17
C ARG A 10 24.61 1.56 24.61
N VAL A 11 24.11 2.79 24.52
CA VAL A 11 22.91 3.11 23.76
C VAL A 11 23.21 2.70 22.31
N ARG A 12 22.64 1.57 21.89
CA ARG A 12 22.77 1.07 20.52
C ARG A 12 22.05 2.07 19.62
N ARG A 13 22.79 2.98 18.98
CA ARG A 13 22.25 3.86 17.94
C ARG A 13 21.68 2.98 16.84
N VAL A 14 20.36 2.89 16.77
CA VAL A 14 19.67 2.26 15.65
C VAL A 14 19.89 3.17 14.44
N LYS A 15 20.43 2.62 13.34
CA LYS A 15 20.59 3.36 12.09
C LYS A 15 19.18 3.77 11.61
N PRO A 16 18.95 5.03 11.23
CA PRO A 16 17.66 5.44 10.67
C PRO A 16 17.42 4.69 9.35
N LEU A 17 16.15 4.34 9.10
CA LEU A 17 15.71 3.72 7.86
C LEU A 17 16.12 4.57 6.65
N SER A 18 16.75 3.96 5.65
CA SER A 18 17.12 4.64 4.40
C SER A 18 16.04 4.52 3.32
N ALA A 19 16.10 5.39 2.31
CA ALA A 19 15.27 5.28 1.11
C ALA A 19 15.50 3.96 0.37
N GLU A 20 16.75 3.49 0.31
CA GLU A 20 17.13 2.20 -0.29
C GLU A 20 16.44 1.01 0.40
N GLU A 21 16.36 1.02 1.73
CA GLU A 21 15.65 -0.02 2.50
C GLU A 21 14.15 -0.01 2.19
N VAL A 22 13.55 1.17 1.98
CA VAL A 22 12.15 1.30 1.56
C VAL A 22 11.94 0.79 0.13
N VAL A 23 12.80 1.18 -0.82
CA VAL A 23 12.76 0.70 -2.22
C VAL A 23 12.83 -0.83 -2.25
N SER A 24 13.80 -1.43 -1.54
CA SER A 24 13.96 -2.88 -1.48
C SER A 24 12.77 -3.59 -0.80
N ALA A 25 12.18 -2.99 0.23
CA ALA A 25 10.99 -3.55 0.86
C ALA A 25 9.77 -3.54 -0.07
N VAL A 26 9.56 -2.44 -0.80
CA VAL A 26 8.44 -2.31 -1.75
C VAL A 26 8.64 -3.22 -2.95
N GLU A 27 9.85 -3.30 -3.52
CA GLU A 27 10.17 -4.23 -4.62
C GLU A 27 9.84 -5.67 -4.22
N ARG A 28 10.33 -6.11 -3.05
CA ARG A 28 10.02 -7.46 -2.54
C ARG A 28 8.53 -7.66 -2.34
N ALA A 29 7.80 -6.66 -1.84
CA ALA A 29 6.36 -6.77 -1.64
C ALA A 29 5.61 -6.93 -2.97
N LEU A 30 5.95 -6.15 -4.00
CA LEU A 30 5.34 -6.23 -5.33
C LEU A 30 5.63 -7.57 -6.02
N LEU A 31 6.89 -8.02 -6.00
CA LEU A 31 7.25 -9.34 -6.55
C LEU A 31 6.60 -10.49 -5.77
N THR A 32 6.51 -10.37 -4.45
CA THR A 32 5.84 -11.37 -3.61
C THR A 32 4.34 -11.43 -3.92
N GLU A 33 3.69 -10.29 -4.13
CA GLU A 33 2.28 -10.21 -4.49
C GLU A 33 2.02 -10.98 -5.79
N VAL A 34 2.72 -10.66 -6.88
CA VAL A 34 2.46 -11.32 -8.17
C VAL A 34 2.89 -12.78 -8.17
N ARG A 35 3.92 -13.15 -7.40
CA ARG A 35 4.42 -14.53 -7.37
C ARG A 35 3.67 -15.46 -6.42
N LEU A 36 2.86 -14.91 -5.51
CA LEU A 36 2.00 -15.71 -4.65
C LEU A 36 1.06 -16.56 -5.51
N THR A 37 1.00 -17.88 -5.27
CA THR A 37 0.15 -18.78 -6.06
C THR A 37 -0.43 -19.91 -5.19
N PRO A 38 -1.67 -20.36 -5.43
CA PRO A 38 -2.63 -19.84 -6.41
C PRO A 38 -3.36 -18.57 -5.92
N LYS A 39 -3.58 -17.58 -6.80
CA LYS A 39 -4.46 -16.43 -6.52
C LYS A 39 -5.74 -16.50 -7.36
N PRO A 40 -6.88 -16.96 -6.81
CA PRO A 40 -8.11 -17.15 -7.58
C PRO A 40 -8.58 -15.87 -8.27
N GLY A 41 -8.61 -15.88 -9.61
CA GLY A 41 -9.09 -14.77 -10.42
C GLY A 41 -8.10 -13.60 -10.60
N LEU A 42 -6.94 -13.63 -9.94
CA LEU A 42 -5.88 -12.62 -10.06
C LEU A 42 -4.70 -13.18 -10.84
N VAL A 43 -3.86 -12.29 -11.39
CA VAL A 43 -2.61 -12.67 -12.05
C VAL A 43 -1.65 -13.31 -11.05
N ASP A 44 -1.14 -14.49 -11.35
CA ASP A 44 -0.07 -15.15 -10.58
C ASP A 44 0.94 -15.86 -11.50
N ILE A 45 1.86 -16.65 -10.93
CA ILE A 45 2.86 -17.37 -11.73
C ILE A 45 2.27 -18.45 -12.67
N ARG A 46 1.03 -18.88 -12.44
CA ARG A 46 0.39 -19.95 -13.23
C ARG A 46 -0.42 -19.38 -14.39
N ASN A 47 -1.05 -18.23 -14.23
CA ASN A 47 -1.92 -17.64 -15.25
C ASN A 47 -2.26 -16.16 -14.98
N ALA A 48 -2.90 -15.53 -15.97
CA ALA A 48 -3.40 -14.15 -15.90
C ALA A 48 -4.70 -13.98 -15.06
N GLY A 49 -5.21 -15.03 -14.42
CA GLY A 49 -6.48 -14.99 -13.72
C GLY A 49 -7.64 -14.69 -14.66
N ALA A 50 -8.48 -13.71 -14.29
CA ALA A 50 -9.59 -13.24 -15.11
C ALA A 50 -9.18 -12.15 -16.14
N HIS A 51 -7.90 -11.81 -16.22
CA HIS A 51 -7.39 -10.74 -17.06
C HIS A 51 -6.94 -11.25 -18.43
N TRP A 52 -7.13 -10.40 -19.44
CA TRP A 52 -6.69 -10.66 -20.82
C TRP A 52 -5.59 -9.68 -21.27
N ASP A 53 -5.39 -8.61 -20.50
CA ASP A 53 -4.53 -7.47 -20.78
C ASP A 53 -3.26 -7.43 -19.91
N MET A 54 -3.10 -8.35 -18.96
CA MET A 54 -1.96 -8.38 -18.04
C MET A 54 -1.56 -9.81 -17.66
N ASP A 55 -0.27 -10.00 -17.41
CA ASP A 55 0.35 -11.26 -17.02
C ASP A 55 1.52 -11.04 -16.04
N LEU A 56 2.19 -12.12 -15.64
CA LEU A 56 3.35 -12.05 -14.74
C LEU A 56 4.44 -11.10 -15.27
N ALA A 57 4.75 -11.17 -16.57
CA ALA A 57 5.80 -10.34 -17.17
C ALA A 57 5.48 -8.84 -17.10
N SER A 58 4.20 -8.48 -17.32
CA SER A 58 3.71 -7.11 -17.21
C SER A 58 3.87 -6.57 -15.77
N PHE A 59 3.60 -7.40 -14.77
CA PHE A 59 3.80 -7.05 -13.37
C PHE A 59 5.29 -6.93 -13.00
N GLU A 60 6.15 -7.83 -13.46
CA GLU A 60 7.60 -7.75 -13.21
C GLU A 60 8.23 -6.52 -13.87
N ALA A 61 7.84 -6.20 -15.12
CA ALA A 61 8.24 -4.97 -15.81
C ALA A 61 7.78 -3.71 -15.06
N SER A 62 6.53 -3.72 -14.58
CA SER A 62 6.00 -2.66 -13.74
C SER A 62 6.80 -2.49 -12.44
N THR A 63 7.11 -3.58 -11.73
CA THR A 63 7.86 -3.52 -10.46
C THR A 63 9.24 -2.90 -10.64
N ALA A 64 9.95 -3.27 -11.71
CA ALA A 64 11.29 -2.74 -12.02
C ALA A 64 11.30 -1.21 -12.18
N VAL A 65 10.18 -0.63 -12.63
CA VAL A 65 10.03 0.82 -12.79
C VAL A 65 9.45 1.48 -11.53
N VAL A 66 8.43 0.87 -10.91
CA VAL A 66 7.71 1.46 -9.77
C VAL A 66 8.55 1.48 -8.49
N ALA A 67 9.31 0.44 -8.19
CA ALA A 67 10.02 0.36 -6.91
C ALA A 67 11.05 1.50 -6.71
N PRO A 68 11.90 1.86 -7.70
CA PRO A 68 12.80 3.01 -7.60
C PRO A 68 12.11 4.34 -7.30
N TRP A 69 10.87 4.54 -7.74
CA TRP A 69 10.12 5.78 -7.44
C TRP A 69 9.87 5.98 -5.94
N MET A 70 9.91 4.92 -5.12
CA MET A 70 9.69 5.03 -3.67
C MET A 70 10.73 5.93 -2.98
N GLU A 71 11.93 6.03 -3.53
CA GLU A 71 12.95 6.97 -3.06
C GLU A 71 12.45 8.43 -3.14
N LYS A 72 11.82 8.80 -4.26
CA LYS A 72 11.29 10.17 -4.46
C LYS A 72 10.15 10.47 -3.50
N PHE A 73 9.27 9.49 -3.24
CA PHE A 73 8.23 9.63 -2.21
C PHE A 73 8.83 9.79 -0.81
N PHE A 74 9.83 8.97 -0.47
CA PHE A 74 10.54 9.05 0.81
C PHE A 74 11.19 10.43 1.02
N ILE A 75 11.95 10.90 0.03
CA ILE A 75 12.61 12.22 0.07
C ILE A 75 11.57 13.33 0.22
N MET A 76 10.48 13.31 -0.57
CA MET A 76 9.41 14.30 -0.44
C MET A 76 8.80 14.31 0.97
N GLY A 77 8.57 13.14 1.56
CA GLY A 77 8.08 13.00 2.93
C GLY A 77 9.04 13.57 3.96
N HIS A 78 10.33 13.31 3.79
CA HIS A 78 11.41 13.81 4.63
C HIS A 78 11.53 15.33 4.58
N ASP A 79 11.58 15.90 3.38
CA ASP A 79 11.83 17.33 3.15
C ASP A 79 10.63 18.19 3.53
N THR A 80 9.43 17.62 3.45
CA THR A 80 8.20 18.32 3.84
C THR A 80 7.91 18.22 5.34
N ALA A 81 8.77 17.62 6.19
CA ALA A 81 8.45 17.31 7.58
C ALA A 81 7.88 18.47 8.44
N ALA A 82 8.24 19.71 8.11
CA ALA A 82 7.73 20.94 8.73
C ALA A 82 6.39 21.47 8.17
N VAL A 83 5.97 21.00 6.99
CA VAL A 83 4.68 21.31 6.35
C VAL A 83 3.55 20.58 7.07
N ALA A 84 2.38 21.20 7.16
CA ALA A 84 1.18 20.56 7.72
C ALA A 84 0.86 19.26 6.95
N PRO A 85 0.64 18.12 7.63
CA PRO A 85 0.42 16.83 6.97
C PRO A 85 -0.63 16.85 5.87
N GLU A 86 -1.74 17.55 6.08
CA GLU A 86 -2.88 17.64 5.16
C GLU A 86 -2.51 18.33 3.84
N GLN A 87 -1.42 19.12 3.81
CA GLN A 87 -0.90 19.79 2.61
C GLN A 87 0.13 18.95 1.86
N VAL A 88 0.52 17.78 2.36
CA VAL A 88 1.59 16.97 1.74
C VAL A 88 1.05 16.17 0.56
N LEU A 89 -0.19 15.69 0.67
CA LEU A 89 -0.80 14.88 -0.38
C LEU A 89 -0.82 15.60 -1.73
N MET A 90 -1.14 16.90 -1.77
CA MET A 90 -1.12 17.69 -3.01
C MET A 90 0.29 17.79 -3.61
N MET A 91 1.35 17.73 -2.80
CA MET A 91 2.74 17.70 -3.26
C MET A 91 3.17 16.32 -3.75
N LEU A 92 2.58 15.24 -3.22
CA LEU A 92 2.86 13.87 -3.65
C LEU A 92 2.16 13.51 -4.97
N ARG A 93 1.04 14.16 -5.32
CA ARG A 93 0.27 13.85 -6.52
C ARG A 93 1.09 13.90 -7.82
N PRO A 94 1.86 14.96 -8.13
CA PRO A 94 2.67 14.99 -9.34
C PRO A 94 3.71 13.86 -9.39
N VAL A 95 4.29 13.47 -8.24
CA VAL A 95 5.24 12.36 -8.14
C VAL A 95 4.55 11.03 -8.46
N GLY A 96 3.36 10.80 -7.91
CA GLY A 96 2.56 9.61 -8.20
C GLY A 96 2.08 9.53 -9.64
N MET A 97 1.67 10.66 -10.24
CA MET A 97 1.29 10.70 -11.66
C MET A 97 2.47 10.39 -12.58
N ALA A 98 3.67 10.88 -12.28
CA ALA A 98 4.86 10.55 -13.04
C ALA A 98 5.23 9.07 -12.91
N CYS A 99 5.16 8.51 -11.70
CA CYS A 99 5.35 7.07 -11.47
C CYS A 99 4.32 6.21 -12.22
N GLU A 100 3.05 6.62 -12.23
CA GLU A 100 1.98 5.94 -12.99
C GLU A 100 2.24 5.99 -14.50
N ASN A 101 2.72 7.12 -15.03
CA ASN A 101 3.07 7.24 -16.44
C ASN A 101 4.23 6.32 -16.83
N ASP A 102 5.31 6.29 -16.07
CA ASP A 102 6.45 5.40 -16.33
C ASP A 102 6.02 3.92 -16.24
N MET A 103 5.13 3.58 -15.29
CA MET A 103 4.54 2.26 -15.18
C MET A 103 3.74 1.89 -16.43
N LEU A 104 2.88 2.80 -16.91
CA LEU A 104 2.08 2.59 -18.11
C LEU A 104 2.98 2.44 -19.35
N GLU A 105 4.03 3.22 -19.47
CA GLU A 105 5.00 3.09 -20.57
C GLU A 105 5.67 1.71 -20.57
N ALA A 106 6.17 1.27 -19.40
CA ALA A 106 6.85 -0.01 -19.24
C ALA A 106 5.94 -1.23 -19.49
N THR A 107 4.62 -1.04 -19.40
CA THR A 107 3.62 -2.11 -19.51
C THR A 107 2.77 -2.00 -20.78
N GLY A 108 3.09 -1.08 -21.70
CA GLY A 108 2.31 -0.91 -22.93
C GLY A 108 0.89 -0.37 -22.70
N GLY A 109 0.69 0.42 -21.65
CA GLY A 109 -0.59 1.04 -21.28
C GLY A 109 -1.44 0.22 -20.31
N VAL A 110 -0.90 -0.88 -19.76
CA VAL A 110 -1.62 -1.79 -18.88
C VAL A 110 -1.58 -1.29 -17.44
N ASN A 111 -2.74 -1.21 -16.80
CA ASN A 111 -2.84 -0.72 -15.42
C ASN A 111 -2.60 -1.85 -14.41
N THR A 112 -1.34 -2.11 -14.08
CA THR A 112 -0.94 -3.15 -13.10
C THR A 112 -0.95 -2.61 -11.66
N HIS A 113 0.06 -1.81 -11.28
CA HIS A 113 0.34 -1.43 -9.89
C HIS A 113 -0.19 -0.06 -9.45
N ARG A 114 -1.16 0.54 -10.14
CA ARG A 114 -1.64 1.90 -9.79
C ARG A 114 -2.10 2.05 -8.34
N GLY A 115 -2.83 1.07 -7.80
CA GLY A 115 -3.22 1.06 -6.39
C GLY A 115 -2.02 0.91 -5.45
N ALA A 116 -1.01 0.15 -5.85
CA ALA A 116 0.21 -0.05 -5.09
C ALA A 116 1.10 1.20 -5.10
N ILE A 117 1.20 1.93 -6.22
CA ILE A 117 1.87 3.24 -6.31
C ILE A 117 1.27 4.21 -5.28
N PHE A 118 -0.06 4.27 -5.20
CA PHE A 118 -0.73 5.12 -4.23
C PHE A 118 -0.42 4.71 -2.78
N ALA A 119 -0.62 3.43 -2.44
CA ALA A 119 -0.42 2.95 -1.08
C ALA A 119 1.05 3.01 -0.62
N PHE A 120 1.97 2.47 -1.41
CA PHE A 120 3.40 2.47 -1.08
C PHE A 120 4.03 3.86 -1.20
N GLY A 121 3.55 4.72 -2.11
CA GLY A 121 4.00 6.11 -2.18
C GLY A 121 3.67 6.88 -0.90
N LEU A 122 2.45 6.71 -0.36
CA LEU A 122 2.05 7.31 0.92
C LEU A 122 2.85 6.75 2.10
N LEU A 123 3.05 5.42 2.17
CA LEU A 123 3.85 4.79 3.22
C LEU A 123 5.32 5.22 3.17
N SER A 124 5.89 5.36 1.97
CA SER A 124 7.26 5.82 1.75
C SER A 124 7.43 7.27 2.20
N ALA A 125 6.50 8.14 1.84
CA ALA A 125 6.49 9.52 2.32
C ALA A 125 6.29 9.61 3.84
N ALA A 126 5.43 8.76 4.42
CA ALA A 126 5.25 8.69 5.87
C ALA A 126 6.54 8.26 6.58
N ALA A 127 7.22 7.26 6.05
CA ALA A 127 8.51 6.80 6.56
C ALA A 127 9.57 7.91 6.52
N GLY A 128 9.71 8.60 5.38
CA GLY A 128 10.65 9.73 5.24
C GLY A 128 10.37 10.85 6.24
N ARG A 129 9.10 11.17 6.47
CA ARG A 129 8.69 12.18 7.46
C ARG A 129 9.03 11.77 8.88
N LEU A 130 8.77 10.52 9.27
CA LEU A 130 9.10 10.01 10.60
C LEU A 130 10.62 10.01 10.82
N VAL A 131 11.40 9.60 9.82
CA VAL A 131 12.87 9.67 9.85
C VAL A 131 13.36 11.10 10.05
N SER A 132 12.83 12.06 9.30
CA SER A 132 13.18 13.49 9.42
C SER A 132 12.91 14.04 10.83
N LYS A 133 11.84 13.55 11.48
CA LYS A 133 11.48 13.92 12.85
C LYS A 133 12.21 13.13 13.94
N GLY A 134 13.05 12.15 13.58
CA GLY A 134 13.70 11.25 14.53
C GLY A 134 12.71 10.34 15.27
N GLU A 135 11.55 10.08 14.67
CA GLU A 135 10.52 9.20 15.24
C GLU A 135 10.76 7.72 14.86
N PRO A 136 10.38 6.77 15.73
CA PRO A 136 10.46 5.34 15.41
C PRO A 136 9.62 4.95 14.19
N ILE A 137 10.12 3.99 13.41
CA ILE A 137 9.37 3.40 12.30
C ILE A 137 8.58 2.20 12.84
N GLU A 138 7.33 2.47 13.21
CA GLU A 138 6.39 1.48 13.73
C GLU A 138 5.14 1.46 12.86
N GLN A 139 4.53 0.29 12.68
CA GLN A 139 3.34 0.11 11.86
C GLN A 139 2.24 1.15 12.17
N HIS A 140 1.93 1.37 13.45
CA HIS A 140 0.88 2.30 13.85
C HIS A 140 1.24 3.76 13.52
N ARG A 141 2.52 4.15 13.63
CA ARG A 141 3.00 5.51 13.29
C ARG A 141 2.97 5.77 11.81
N LEU A 142 3.39 4.80 11.00
CA LEU A 142 3.30 4.88 9.54
C LEU A 142 1.84 5.05 9.11
N CYS A 143 0.95 4.21 9.62
CA CYS A 143 -0.47 4.25 9.28
C CYS A 143 -1.15 5.55 9.75
N ASP A 144 -0.85 6.02 10.96
CA ASP A 144 -1.35 7.31 11.47
C ASP A 144 -0.85 8.48 10.63
N GLN A 145 0.42 8.48 10.24
CA GLN A 145 0.98 9.53 9.41
C GLN A 145 0.37 9.55 8.00
N VAL A 146 0.06 8.38 7.42
CA VAL A 146 -0.70 8.28 6.16
C VAL A 146 -2.13 8.83 6.33
N ALA A 147 -2.83 8.46 7.41
CA ALA A 147 -4.16 8.98 7.71
C ALA A 147 -4.16 10.52 7.79
N ARG A 148 -3.13 11.11 8.43
CA ARG A 148 -2.95 12.57 8.50
C ARG A 148 -2.70 13.21 7.14
N PHE A 149 -1.91 12.58 6.26
CA PHE A 149 -1.74 13.08 4.89
C PHE A 149 -3.05 13.09 4.10
N CYS A 150 -3.91 12.12 4.39
CA CYS A 150 -5.13 11.87 3.62
C CYS A 150 -6.38 12.47 4.26
N ARG A 151 -6.25 13.20 5.36
CA ARG A 151 -7.39 13.73 6.12
C ARG A 151 -8.24 14.67 5.26
N GLY A 152 -9.54 14.36 5.15
CA GLY A 152 -10.51 15.11 4.36
C GLY A 152 -10.51 14.73 2.87
N MET A 153 -9.64 13.82 2.42
CA MET A 153 -9.51 13.45 1.00
C MET A 153 -10.82 12.85 0.45
N VAL A 154 -11.42 11.91 1.17
CA VAL A 154 -12.65 11.22 0.76
C VAL A 154 -13.78 12.25 0.59
N MET A 155 -13.96 13.12 1.57
CA MET A 155 -14.98 14.17 1.50
C MET A 155 -14.73 15.14 0.34
N GLN A 156 -13.50 15.63 0.16
CA GLN A 156 -13.18 16.62 -0.88
C GLN A 156 -13.31 16.07 -2.30
N GLU A 157 -12.84 14.85 -2.55
CA GLU A 157 -12.86 14.26 -3.88
C GLU A 157 -14.21 13.69 -4.26
N LEU A 158 -14.95 13.12 -3.31
CA LEU A 158 -16.23 12.47 -3.59
C LEU A 158 -17.41 13.44 -3.57
N SER A 159 -17.28 14.60 -2.89
CA SER A 159 -18.27 15.68 -2.97
C SER A 159 -18.17 16.47 -4.29
N SER A 160 -17.01 16.41 -4.96
CA SER A 160 -16.76 17.09 -6.24
C SER A 160 -17.27 16.32 -7.47
N ALA A 161 -18.03 15.23 -7.26
CA ALA A 161 -18.52 14.29 -8.27
C ALA A 161 -19.63 14.83 -9.21
N GLY A 162 -19.62 16.14 -9.50
CA GLY A 162 -20.49 16.78 -10.50
C GLY A 162 -19.95 16.75 -11.94
N GLY A 163 -18.84 16.04 -12.21
CA GLY A 163 -18.22 15.94 -13.54
C GLY A 163 -18.67 14.69 -14.33
N GLU A 164 -18.77 14.82 -15.66
CA GLU A 164 -19.48 13.93 -16.59
C GLU A 164 -19.03 12.44 -16.67
N ARG A 165 -17.97 12.00 -16.00
CA ARG A 165 -17.58 10.57 -15.93
C ARG A 165 -16.96 10.20 -14.58
N LEU A 166 -17.67 9.37 -13.82
CA LEU A 166 -17.19 8.75 -12.58
C LEU A 166 -16.19 7.62 -12.90
N SER A 167 -15.06 7.58 -12.20
CA SER A 167 -14.19 6.39 -12.19
C SER A 167 -14.90 5.21 -11.52
N LYS A 168 -14.45 3.97 -11.78
CA LYS A 168 -15.03 2.77 -11.14
C LYS A 168 -15.04 2.86 -9.60
N GLY A 169 -14.02 3.48 -9.01
CA GLY A 169 -13.93 3.70 -7.56
C GLY A 169 -14.93 4.74 -7.03
N GLU A 170 -15.18 5.81 -7.78
CA GLU A 170 -16.22 6.80 -7.44
C GLU A 170 -17.63 6.21 -7.61
N ALA A 171 -17.85 5.39 -8.64
CA ALA A 171 -19.10 4.67 -8.83
C ALA A 171 -19.36 3.63 -7.71
N HIS A 172 -18.32 2.94 -7.22
CA HIS A 172 -18.44 2.02 -6.08
C HIS A 172 -18.74 2.75 -4.77
N PHE A 173 -18.12 3.89 -4.52
CA PHE A 173 -18.41 4.71 -3.35
C PHE A 173 -19.84 5.23 -3.35
N LEU A 174 -20.30 5.82 -4.46
CA LEU A 174 -21.66 6.35 -4.57
C LEU A 174 -22.74 5.26 -4.48
N ARG A 175 -22.42 4.02 -4.88
CA ARG A 175 -23.37 2.90 -4.91
C ARG A 175 -23.39 2.08 -3.62
N TYR A 176 -22.27 2.00 -2.89
CA TYR A 176 -22.12 1.06 -1.76
C TYR A 176 -21.47 1.65 -0.50
N GLY A 177 -21.07 2.93 -0.50
CA GLY A 177 -20.35 3.55 0.64
C GLY A 177 -18.91 3.05 0.82
N LEU A 178 -18.39 2.29 -0.15
CA LEU A 178 -17.03 1.76 -0.13
C LEU A 178 -16.06 2.81 -0.70
N SER A 179 -15.32 3.48 0.17
CA SER A 179 -14.36 4.55 -0.16
C SER A 179 -13.09 4.07 -0.88
N GLY A 180 -12.98 2.76 -1.15
CA GLY A 180 -11.87 2.13 -1.87
C GLY A 180 -10.50 2.43 -1.26
N ALA A 181 -9.46 2.44 -2.11
CA ALA A 181 -8.08 2.73 -1.69
C ALA A 181 -7.93 4.09 -0.97
N ARG A 182 -8.75 5.09 -1.34
CA ARG A 182 -8.72 6.44 -0.74
C ARG A 182 -9.15 6.40 0.73
N GLY A 183 -10.24 5.72 1.05
CA GLY A 183 -10.67 5.60 2.44
C GLY A 183 -9.83 4.62 3.26
N GLU A 184 -9.25 3.60 2.64
CA GLU A 184 -8.19 2.82 3.31
C GLU A 184 -7.03 3.73 3.71
N ALA A 185 -6.52 4.58 2.82
CA ALA A 185 -5.46 5.52 3.16
C ALA A 185 -5.88 6.55 4.23
N GLU A 186 -7.07 7.15 4.12
CA GLU A 186 -7.58 8.12 5.11
C GLU A 186 -7.79 7.49 6.50
N SER A 187 -8.15 6.21 6.57
CA SER A 187 -8.25 5.47 7.84
C SER A 187 -6.91 4.90 8.36
N GLY A 188 -5.81 5.14 7.64
CA GLY A 188 -4.51 4.57 7.93
C GLY A 188 -4.50 3.06 7.77
N PHE A 189 -5.02 2.56 6.66
CA PHE A 189 -5.14 1.16 6.28
C PHE A 189 -5.80 0.30 7.34
N LEU A 190 -6.97 0.73 7.83
CA LEU A 190 -7.68 0.06 8.93
C LEU A 190 -7.92 -1.44 8.65
N THR A 191 -8.27 -1.79 7.40
CA THR A 191 -8.51 -3.20 7.03
C THR A 191 -7.22 -4.01 7.11
N VAL A 192 -6.10 -3.44 6.67
CA VAL A 192 -4.78 -4.11 6.80
C VAL A 192 -4.44 -4.34 8.28
N ARG A 193 -4.62 -3.31 9.12
CA ARG A 193 -4.26 -3.37 10.54
C ARG A 193 -5.13 -4.33 11.35
N THR A 194 -6.43 -4.40 11.03
CA THR A 194 -7.42 -5.09 11.88
C THR A 194 -7.93 -6.41 11.31
N ARG A 195 -7.78 -6.64 10.00
CA ARG A 195 -8.24 -7.87 9.33
C ARG A 195 -7.07 -8.67 8.76
N ALA A 196 -6.22 -8.05 7.96
CA ALA A 196 -5.16 -8.76 7.25
C ALA A 196 -4.02 -9.20 8.18
N MET A 197 -3.45 -8.26 8.94
CA MET A 197 -2.27 -8.54 9.75
C MET A 197 -2.48 -9.56 10.87
N PRO A 198 -3.61 -9.56 11.61
CA PRO A 198 -3.87 -10.61 12.59
C PRO A 198 -3.87 -12.02 11.99
N VAL A 199 -4.44 -12.19 10.78
CA VAL A 199 -4.43 -13.47 10.08
C VAL A 199 -3.02 -13.85 9.65
N PHE A 200 -2.28 -12.92 9.04
CA PHE A 200 -0.90 -13.16 8.62
C PHE A 200 -0.01 -13.57 9.81
N THR A 201 -0.05 -12.79 10.90
CA THR A 201 0.74 -13.05 12.11
C THR A 201 0.39 -14.40 12.72
N ARG A 202 -0.90 -14.71 12.89
CA ARG A 202 -1.33 -15.99 13.43
C ARG A 202 -0.82 -17.16 12.58
N MET A 203 -0.97 -17.09 11.26
CA MET A 203 -0.51 -18.15 10.36
C MET A 203 1.01 -18.30 10.38
N MET A 204 1.76 -17.20 10.48
CA MET A 204 3.21 -17.23 10.65
C MET A 204 3.62 -17.89 11.96
N GLU A 205 2.94 -17.59 13.07
CA GLU A 205 3.21 -18.19 14.38
C GLU A 205 2.85 -19.69 14.42
N GLU A 206 1.74 -20.08 13.81
CA GLU A 206 1.26 -21.46 13.81
C GLU A 206 2.05 -22.39 12.87
N THR A 207 2.52 -21.85 11.73
CA THR A 207 3.05 -22.70 10.64
C THR A 207 4.48 -22.37 10.23
N GLY A 208 4.95 -21.15 10.48
CA GLY A 208 6.23 -20.65 9.95
C GLY A 208 6.29 -20.51 8.42
N ASP A 209 5.20 -20.79 7.71
CA ASP A 209 5.12 -20.75 6.24
C ASP A 209 4.53 -19.42 5.77
N SER A 210 5.40 -18.57 5.21
CA SER A 210 5.00 -17.26 4.70
C SER A 210 4.08 -17.34 3.50
N ASN A 211 4.25 -18.33 2.62
CA ASN A 211 3.39 -18.48 1.44
C ASN A 211 1.98 -18.86 1.88
N LEU A 212 1.85 -19.80 2.81
CA LEU A 212 0.56 -20.16 3.41
C LEU A 212 -0.08 -18.98 4.15
N ALA A 213 0.69 -18.23 4.94
CA ALA A 213 0.20 -17.06 5.65
C ALA A 213 -0.35 -15.98 4.69
N LEU A 214 0.35 -15.71 3.58
CA LEU A 214 -0.09 -14.78 2.55
C LEU A 214 -1.36 -15.28 1.84
N LEU A 215 -1.42 -16.56 1.47
CA LEU A 215 -2.61 -17.14 0.83
C LEU A 215 -3.84 -17.08 1.75
N GLN A 216 -3.68 -17.41 3.03
CA GLN A 216 -4.77 -17.31 4.01
C GLN A 216 -5.21 -15.86 4.21
N THR A 217 -4.26 -14.92 4.24
CA THR A 217 -4.57 -13.49 4.34
C THR A 217 -5.34 -13.00 3.12
N LEU A 218 -4.93 -13.42 1.91
CA LEU A 218 -5.64 -13.10 0.67
C LEU A 218 -7.07 -13.65 0.69
N LEU A 219 -7.26 -14.93 1.02
CA LEU A 219 -8.59 -15.55 1.09
C LEU A 219 -9.47 -14.86 2.14
N HIS A 220 -8.91 -14.50 3.28
CA HIS A 220 -9.62 -13.75 4.31
C HIS A 220 -10.07 -12.37 3.82
N LEU A 221 -9.18 -11.65 3.15
CA LEU A 221 -9.51 -10.37 2.52
C LEU A 221 -10.57 -10.52 1.43
N MET A 222 -10.48 -11.54 0.57
CA MET A 222 -11.49 -11.80 -0.45
C MET A 222 -12.86 -12.19 0.13
N ALA A 223 -12.89 -12.85 1.29
CA ALA A 223 -14.12 -13.19 1.99
C ALA A 223 -14.75 -11.99 2.72
N TRP A 224 -13.93 -11.03 3.15
CA TRP A 224 -14.35 -9.83 3.88
C TRP A 224 -14.60 -8.62 2.95
N ASN A 225 -14.01 -8.62 1.76
CA ASN A 225 -14.23 -7.59 0.77
C ASN A 225 -15.62 -7.81 0.15
N ASP A 226 -16.59 -6.96 0.49
CA ASP A 226 -17.92 -6.96 -0.12
C ASP A 226 -17.90 -6.60 -1.63
N ASP A 227 -16.72 -6.44 -2.23
CA ASP A 227 -16.53 -6.25 -3.65
C ASP A 227 -16.63 -7.57 -4.45
N THR A 228 -17.79 -7.71 -5.12
CA THR A 228 -17.93 -8.07 -6.54
C THR A 228 -18.13 -9.51 -7.02
N ASN A 229 -18.11 -10.56 -6.18
CA ASN A 229 -18.48 -11.90 -6.66
C ASN A 229 -19.84 -12.46 -6.20
N ARG A 230 -20.51 -11.86 -5.20
CA ARG A 230 -21.85 -12.32 -4.80
C ARG A 230 -23.00 -11.78 -5.66
N SER A 231 -22.83 -10.67 -6.39
CA SER A 231 -23.90 -10.12 -7.25
C SER A 231 -23.93 -10.69 -8.67
N ARG A 232 -22.98 -11.56 -9.06
CA ARG A 232 -22.99 -12.25 -10.37
C ARG A 232 -23.31 -13.73 -10.29
N ALA A 233 -23.17 -14.36 -9.13
CA ALA A 233 -23.44 -15.80 -8.94
C ALA A 233 -24.78 -16.09 -8.24
N ALA A 234 -25.41 -15.12 -7.58
CA ALA A 234 -26.77 -15.25 -7.08
C ALA A 234 -27.74 -14.71 -8.15
N GLY A 235 -28.03 -15.53 -9.16
CA GLY A 235 -29.16 -15.29 -10.04
C GLY A 235 -30.43 -15.17 -9.19
N LEU A 236 -30.90 -13.94 -8.99
CA LEU A 236 -32.23 -13.69 -8.47
C LEU A 236 -33.19 -13.75 -9.67
N PRO A 237 -34.20 -14.64 -9.68
CA PRO A 237 -35.34 -14.49 -10.58
C PRO A 237 -36.06 -13.18 -10.25
N GLY A 238 -36.70 -12.60 -11.28
CA GLY A 238 -37.28 -11.26 -11.26
C GLY A 238 -38.34 -10.96 -10.21
#